data_AF-A0A7K9IJD9-F1
#
_entry.id   AF-A0A7K9IJD9-F1
#
_cell.length_a   1.000
_cell.length_b   1.000
_cell.length_c   1.000
_cell.angle_alpha   90.00
_cell.angle_beta   90.00
_cell.angle_gamma   90.00
#
_symmetry.space_group_name_H-M   'P 1'
#
loop_
_entity.id
_entity.type
_entity.pdbx_description
1 polymer ?
#
loop_
_entity_poly.entity_id
_entity_poly.type
_entity_poly.pdbx_seq_one_letter_code
_entity_poly.pdbx_strand_id
1 'polypeptide(L)'
;MASQEEKQAEPFTDIFDEDEAERSFLLSKPTCLIVFGKPGSGKKTLARKLAQRWNCIFIEASEVIQTNIQQETEYGLKCQGLLCQGQSIPEEWVTEMILQKTESPEVAHFGYVLTGFPSLSEEYMTVPQQIEKIMNLKLKPDVLINIKCPDYDLRQRISGLRQNPDSGELFQRSQWDPKVTDKHKKEKDQDEEEEEEEEEEQEEEVGEEEETAEGPRKKLASFHQLVQRPEDFLENAEKRIGIYKDIMHQPLEEFWNDHDRRYLIEVDGSQQPDQVFEVSKKSNKKAYVTSDKNSPCCYCYLNKQDEVLRALSSYKLIAPRYRWRRSRWGQVCPVALKEGDIVMGNPEFAVSFLGKMYVLSSQEALKKFMLNPRPYLLPPMPVSPCKVFVFGPPFSGRTTLCNVIAHNYKGKV
;
A
#
# COMPACT_ATOMS: atom_id res chain seq x y z
N MET A 1 -38.14 -21.81 30.01
CA MET A 1 -38.34 -22.11 28.57
C MET A 1 -37.23 -21.38 27.83
N ALA A 2 -36.27 -22.14 27.32
CA ALA A 2 -35.05 -21.60 26.70
C ALA A 2 -35.40 -20.97 25.35
N SER A 3 -34.99 -19.72 25.15
CA SER A 3 -35.05 -19.01 23.89
C SER A 3 -34.19 -19.75 22.86
N GLN A 4 -34.80 -20.10 21.73
CA GLN A 4 -34.11 -20.68 20.58
C GLN A 4 -33.12 -19.64 20.05
N GLU A 5 -31.83 -19.95 20.13
CA GLU A 5 -30.79 -19.25 19.38
C GLU A 5 -31.03 -19.51 17.89
N GLU A 6 -31.39 -18.48 17.14
CA GLU A 6 -31.35 -18.50 15.69
C GLU A 6 -29.89 -18.71 15.26
N LYS A 7 -29.53 -19.95 14.93
CA LYS A 7 -28.31 -20.26 14.20
C LYS A 7 -28.39 -19.51 12.86
N GLN A 8 -27.67 -18.40 12.74
CA GLN A 8 -27.36 -17.82 11.45
C GLN A 8 -26.74 -18.93 10.61
N ALA A 9 -27.46 -19.38 9.59
CA ALA A 9 -26.93 -20.29 8.60
C ALA A 9 -25.85 -19.52 7.84
N GLU A 10 -24.59 -19.68 8.24
CA GLU A 10 -23.49 -19.38 7.32
C GLU A 10 -23.76 -20.24 6.08
N PRO A 11 -24.01 -19.64 4.90
CA PRO A 11 -24.21 -20.43 3.70
C PRO A 11 -22.95 -21.28 3.54
N PHE A 12 -23.14 -22.58 3.32
CA PHE A 12 -22.07 -23.49 2.94
C PHE A 12 -21.54 -23.02 1.59
N THR A 13 -20.62 -22.06 1.64
CA THR A 13 -19.93 -21.50 0.48
C THR A 13 -18.93 -22.55 0.06
N ASP A 14 -19.01 -23.00 -1.19
CA ASP A 14 -18.05 -23.95 -1.70
C ASP A 14 -16.73 -23.18 -1.87
N ILE A 15 -15.79 -23.41 -0.96
CA ILE A 15 -14.48 -22.74 -0.93
C ILE A 15 -13.70 -23.01 -2.24
N PHE A 16 -14.12 -24.01 -3.02
CA PHE A 16 -13.53 -24.38 -4.30
C PHE A 16 -14.21 -23.73 -5.52
N ASP A 17 -15.34 -23.03 -5.38
CA ASP A 17 -15.88 -22.23 -6.48
C ASP A 17 -15.07 -20.93 -6.62
N GLU A 18 -14.20 -20.89 -7.62
CA GLU A 18 -13.31 -19.75 -7.90
C GLU A 18 -14.08 -18.45 -8.16
N ASP A 19 -15.26 -18.51 -8.78
CA ASP A 19 -16.03 -17.31 -9.09
C ASP A 19 -16.69 -16.74 -7.82
N GLU A 20 -17.07 -17.60 -6.86
CA GLU A 20 -17.54 -17.19 -5.54
C GLU A 20 -16.38 -16.65 -4.67
N ALA A 21 -15.20 -17.30 -4.73
CA ALA A 21 -13.98 -16.83 -4.07
C ALA A 21 -13.52 -15.46 -4.59
N GLU A 22 -13.61 -15.22 -5.90
CA GLU A 22 -13.31 -13.91 -6.48
C GLU A 22 -14.30 -12.84 -6.05
N ARG A 23 -15.60 -13.15 -6.05
CA ARG A 23 -16.63 -12.21 -5.59
C ARG A 23 -16.44 -11.88 -4.12
N SER A 24 -16.19 -12.88 -3.27
CA SER A 24 -15.94 -12.65 -1.85
C SER A 24 -14.69 -11.81 -1.62
N PHE A 25 -13.61 -12.02 -2.38
CA PHE A 25 -12.43 -11.17 -2.34
C PHE A 25 -12.72 -9.73 -2.77
N LEU A 26 -13.44 -9.53 -3.88
CA LEU A 26 -13.79 -8.20 -4.39
C LEU A 26 -14.68 -7.41 -3.44
N LEU A 27 -15.56 -8.09 -2.71
CA LEU A 27 -16.43 -7.51 -1.69
C LEU A 27 -15.74 -7.35 -0.33
N SER A 28 -14.65 -8.09 -0.09
CA SER A 28 -13.93 -8.02 1.18
C SER A 28 -13.26 -6.66 1.38
N LYS A 29 -13.28 -6.18 2.61
CA LYS A 29 -12.57 -4.96 3.00
C LYS A 29 -11.04 -5.16 2.86
N PRO A 30 -10.29 -4.17 2.34
CA PRO A 30 -8.83 -4.25 2.31
C PRO A 30 -8.25 -4.04 3.72
N THR A 31 -7.03 -4.54 3.95
CA THR A 31 -6.37 -4.45 5.26
C THR A 31 -5.95 -3.03 5.59
N CYS A 32 -6.43 -2.51 6.72
CA CYS A 32 -6.11 -1.16 7.18
C CYS A 32 -5.38 -1.20 8.52
N LEU A 33 -4.23 -0.55 8.61
CA LEU A 33 -3.37 -0.54 9.79
C LEU A 33 -3.05 0.86 10.28
N ILE A 34 -2.89 1.00 11.59
CA ILE A 34 -2.34 2.20 12.21
C ILE A 34 -1.16 1.84 13.09
N VAL A 35 -0.06 2.57 12.92
CA VAL A 35 1.18 2.36 13.69
C VAL A 35 1.37 3.52 14.67
N PHE A 36 1.19 3.21 15.94
CA PHE A 36 1.44 4.08 17.08
C PHE A 36 2.83 3.88 17.67
N GLY A 37 3.33 4.92 18.31
CA GLY A 37 4.60 4.87 19.00
C GLY A 37 5.14 6.26 19.31
N LYS A 38 5.90 6.32 20.41
CA LYS A 38 6.63 7.50 20.85
C LYS A 38 7.55 8.04 19.74
N PRO A 39 7.84 9.35 19.71
CA PRO A 39 8.81 9.90 18.77
C PRO A 39 10.16 9.17 18.91
N GLY A 40 10.82 8.86 17.79
CA GLY A 40 12.09 8.12 17.77
C GLY A 40 11.97 6.58 17.81
N SER A 41 10.77 6.01 17.89
CA SER A 41 10.58 4.54 17.98
C SER A 41 10.82 3.78 16.66
N GLY A 42 10.98 4.48 15.54
CA GLY A 42 11.11 3.85 14.22
C GLY A 42 9.79 3.53 13.52
N LYS A 43 8.66 4.08 14.01
CA LYS A 43 7.31 3.87 13.43
C LYS A 43 7.22 4.08 11.92
N LYS A 44 7.87 5.12 11.38
CA LYS A 44 7.90 5.42 9.94
C LYS A 44 8.55 4.30 9.14
N THR A 45 9.70 3.81 9.61
CA THR A 45 10.45 2.73 8.97
C THR A 45 9.65 1.43 8.98
N LEU A 46 9.04 1.09 10.12
CA LEU A 46 8.16 -0.08 10.22
C LEU A 46 6.95 0.03 9.28
N ALA A 47 6.23 1.16 9.33
CA ALA A 47 5.03 1.39 8.55
C ALA A 47 5.32 1.30 7.03
N ARG A 48 6.46 1.84 6.58
CA ARG A 48 6.89 1.73 5.18
C ARG A 48 7.19 0.29 4.78
N LYS A 49 7.91 -0.47 5.62
CA LYS A 49 8.19 -1.90 5.36
C LYS A 49 6.89 -2.72 5.32
N LEU A 50 5.94 -2.43 6.22
CA LEU A 50 4.62 -3.04 6.23
C LEU A 50 3.83 -2.74 4.96
N ALA A 51 3.77 -1.46 4.56
CA ALA A 51 3.09 -1.04 3.35
C ALA A 51 3.63 -1.74 2.11
N GLN A 52 4.96 -1.82 1.95
CA GLN A 52 5.61 -2.54 0.84
C GLN A 52 5.28 -4.04 0.83
N ARG A 53 5.31 -4.68 1.99
CA ARG A 53 5.13 -6.14 2.07
C ARG A 53 3.69 -6.58 1.91
N TRP A 54 2.75 -5.77 2.38
CA TRP A 54 1.31 -6.06 2.30
C TRP A 54 0.66 -5.38 1.09
N ASN A 55 1.46 -4.66 0.29
CA ASN A 55 1.02 -3.90 -0.87
C ASN A 55 -0.13 -2.94 -0.52
N CYS A 56 0.04 -2.23 0.60
CA CYS A 56 -0.89 -1.20 1.09
C CYS A 56 -0.33 0.19 0.80
N ILE A 57 -1.21 1.20 0.78
CA ILE A 57 -0.79 2.59 0.63
C ILE A 57 -0.22 3.10 1.95
N PHE A 58 1.02 3.57 1.93
CA PHE A 58 1.61 4.24 3.08
C PHE A 58 1.04 5.67 3.18
N ILE A 59 0.56 6.06 4.36
CA ILE A 59 -0.01 7.38 4.61
C ILE A 59 0.72 8.02 5.78
N GLU A 60 1.44 9.10 5.50
CA GLU A 60 2.09 9.97 6.47
C GLU A 60 1.90 11.43 6.01
N ALA A 61 1.77 12.37 6.97
CA ALA A 61 1.62 13.79 6.67
C ALA A 61 2.64 14.33 5.65
N SER A 62 3.93 14.02 5.84
CA SER A 62 5.00 14.51 4.96
C SER A 62 4.87 14.02 3.51
N GLU A 63 4.53 12.75 3.32
CA GLU A 63 4.36 12.15 1.99
C GLU A 63 3.09 12.62 1.30
N VAL A 64 2.00 12.79 2.06
CA VAL A 64 0.75 13.33 1.54
C VAL A 64 0.94 14.77 1.07
N ILE A 65 1.65 15.61 1.84
CA ILE A 65 1.98 16.99 1.44
C ILE A 65 2.82 16.98 0.15
N GLN A 66 3.90 16.18 0.11
CA GLN A 66 4.77 16.09 -1.06
C GLN A 66 4.03 15.62 -2.32
N THR A 67 3.18 14.61 -2.18
CA THR A 67 2.36 14.07 -3.28
C THR A 67 1.41 15.14 -3.81
N ASN A 68 0.75 15.90 -2.92
CA ASN A 68 -0.14 16.99 -3.32
C ASN A 68 0.59 18.14 -4.03
N ILE A 69 1.81 18.47 -3.59
CA ILE A 69 2.66 19.47 -4.26
C ILE A 69 3.05 18.99 -5.66
N GLN A 70 3.47 17.73 -5.80
CA GLN A 70 3.85 17.14 -7.10
C GLN A 70 2.67 17.04 -8.07
N GLN A 71 1.47 16.81 -7.56
CA GLN A 71 0.24 16.74 -8.35
C GLN A 71 -0.38 18.12 -8.61
N GLU A 72 0.24 19.20 -8.10
CA GLU A 72 -0.24 20.58 -8.24
C GLU A 72 -1.71 20.76 -7.80
N THR A 73 -2.12 20.06 -6.73
CA THR A 73 -3.47 20.20 -6.19
C THR A 73 -3.67 21.57 -5.54
N GLU A 74 -4.92 21.99 -5.31
CA GLU A 74 -5.20 23.29 -4.69
C GLU A 74 -4.51 23.43 -3.32
N TYR A 75 -4.55 22.39 -2.49
CA TYR A 75 -3.80 22.35 -1.23
C TYR A 75 -2.29 22.30 -1.45
N GLY A 76 -1.82 21.56 -2.46
CA GLY A 76 -0.39 21.48 -2.82
C GLY A 76 0.20 22.85 -3.14
N LEU A 77 -0.47 23.64 -4.00
CA LEU A 77 -0.03 24.99 -4.36
C LEU A 77 -0.03 25.95 -3.16
N LYS A 78 -1.06 25.88 -2.30
CA LYS A 78 -1.11 26.67 -1.05
C LYS A 78 0.02 26.29 -0.10
N CYS A 79 0.27 25.00 0.10
CA CYS A 79 1.36 24.49 0.94
C CYS A 79 2.71 24.94 0.40
N GLN A 80 2.93 24.82 -0.91
CA GLN A 80 4.17 25.27 -1.56
C GLN A 80 4.39 26.77 -1.35
N GLY A 81 3.34 27.59 -1.50
CA GLY A 81 3.41 29.03 -1.25
C GLY A 81 3.85 29.37 0.18
N LEU A 82 3.26 28.71 1.19
CA LEU A 82 3.63 28.90 2.60
C LEU A 82 5.06 28.44 2.89
N LEU A 83 5.45 27.27 2.39
CA LEU A 83 6.79 26.72 2.58
C LEU A 83 7.87 27.61 1.95
N CYS A 84 7.62 28.15 0.75
CA CYS A 84 8.53 29.10 0.10
C CYS A 84 8.68 30.43 0.88
N GLN A 85 7.68 30.80 1.68
CA GLN A 85 7.74 31.96 2.56
C GLN A 85 8.37 31.65 3.93
N GLY A 86 8.73 30.39 4.19
CA GLY A 86 9.25 29.94 5.49
C GLY A 86 8.18 29.82 6.58
N GLN A 87 6.91 29.73 6.19
CA GLN A 87 5.79 29.55 7.13
C GLN A 87 5.45 28.07 7.32
N SER A 88 4.89 27.72 8.48
CA SER A 88 4.38 26.38 8.76
C SER A 88 3.05 26.13 8.04
N ILE A 89 2.80 24.87 7.69
CA ILE A 89 1.53 24.44 7.11
C ILE A 89 0.51 24.28 8.24
N PRO A 90 -0.70 24.87 8.13
CA PRO A 90 -1.76 24.69 9.12
C PRO A 90 -2.15 23.22 9.32
N GLU A 91 -2.29 22.80 10.57
CA GLU A 91 -2.66 21.42 10.94
C GLU A 91 -4.01 20.98 10.39
N GLU A 92 -4.96 21.91 10.25
CA GLU A 92 -6.25 21.69 9.59
C GLU A 92 -6.09 21.12 8.18
N TRP A 93 -5.22 21.73 7.37
CA TRP A 93 -5.02 21.32 5.98
C TRP A 93 -4.34 19.96 5.90
N VAL A 94 -3.40 19.69 6.80
CA VAL A 94 -2.73 18.38 6.87
C VAL A 94 -3.72 17.28 7.22
N THR A 95 -4.58 17.52 8.21
CA THR A 95 -5.62 16.58 8.62
C THR A 95 -6.58 16.29 7.47
N GLU A 96 -7.06 17.33 6.80
CA GLU A 96 -7.98 17.18 5.67
C GLU A 96 -7.34 16.42 4.50
N MET A 97 -6.09 16.72 4.16
CA MET A 97 -5.36 15.99 3.12
C MET A 97 -5.17 14.50 3.47
N ILE A 98 -4.90 14.17 4.74
CA ILE A 98 -4.81 12.78 5.21
C ILE A 98 -6.17 12.08 5.06
N LEU A 99 -7.25 12.71 5.52
CA LEU A 99 -8.60 12.16 5.40
C LEU A 99 -8.98 11.92 3.93
N GLN A 100 -8.74 12.90 3.05
CA GLN A 100 -8.96 12.75 1.61
C GLN A 100 -8.13 11.60 1.01
N LYS A 101 -6.87 11.43 1.43
CA LYS A 101 -6.03 10.30 0.97
C LYS A 101 -6.58 8.96 1.47
N THR A 102 -7.10 8.88 2.69
CA THR A 102 -7.73 7.64 3.19
C THR A 102 -8.99 7.25 2.43
N GLU A 103 -9.69 8.21 1.81
CA GLU A 103 -10.86 7.96 0.97
C GLU A 103 -10.53 7.74 -0.51
N SER A 104 -9.25 7.77 -0.89
CA SER A 104 -8.81 7.61 -2.26
C SER A 104 -9.16 6.21 -2.84
N PRO A 105 -9.36 6.10 -4.16
CA PRO A 105 -9.70 4.83 -4.79
C PRO A 105 -8.61 3.76 -4.61
N GLU A 106 -7.33 4.18 -4.53
CA GLU A 106 -6.19 3.31 -4.25
C GLU A 106 -6.33 2.63 -2.89
N VAL A 107 -6.65 3.41 -1.86
CA VAL A 107 -6.84 2.91 -0.49
C VAL A 107 -8.06 2.01 -0.39
N ALA A 108 -9.12 2.28 -1.17
CA ALA A 108 -10.29 1.40 -1.25
C ALA A 108 -9.98 0.00 -1.82
N HIS A 109 -8.88 -0.14 -2.56
CA HIS A 109 -8.43 -1.42 -3.10
C HIS A 109 -7.32 -2.08 -2.28
N PHE A 110 -6.25 -1.33 -2.00
CA PHE A 110 -5.01 -1.82 -1.40
C PHE A 110 -4.99 -1.69 0.14
N GLY A 111 -5.91 -0.90 0.70
CA GLY A 111 -5.89 -0.54 2.11
C GLY A 111 -4.79 0.48 2.41
N TYR A 112 -4.57 0.75 3.69
CA TYR A 112 -3.60 1.75 4.12
C TYR A 112 -2.80 1.32 5.35
N VAL A 113 -1.61 1.89 5.48
CA VAL A 113 -0.82 1.92 6.72
C VAL A 113 -0.63 3.37 7.10
N LEU A 114 -1.36 3.82 8.13
CA LEU A 114 -1.35 5.19 8.59
C LEU A 114 -0.35 5.35 9.75
N THR A 115 0.45 6.41 9.68
CA THR A 115 1.32 6.83 10.78
C THR A 115 1.31 8.35 10.94
N GLY A 116 1.55 8.81 12.17
CA GLY A 116 1.61 10.25 12.48
C GLY A 116 0.25 10.92 12.69
N PHE A 117 -0.84 10.16 12.67
CA PHE A 117 -2.17 10.61 13.06
C PHE A 117 -2.75 9.61 14.09
N PRO A 118 -3.15 10.05 15.30
CA PRO A 118 -3.24 11.42 15.76
C PRO A 118 -1.86 12.09 15.95
N SER A 119 -1.82 13.40 15.78
CA SER A 119 -0.64 14.25 15.94
C SER A 119 -0.43 14.59 17.42
N LEU A 120 0.78 15.07 17.75
CA LEU A 120 1.08 15.61 19.08
C LEU A 120 0.58 17.05 19.28
N SER A 121 0.23 17.73 18.18
CA SER A 121 -0.23 19.10 18.20
C SER A 121 -1.74 19.09 18.47
N GLU A 122 -2.18 19.99 19.34
CA GLU A 122 -3.60 20.25 19.59
C GLU A 122 -3.99 21.68 19.16
N GLU A 123 -3.21 22.29 18.25
CA GLU A 123 -3.48 23.65 17.74
C GLU A 123 -4.81 23.72 17.00
N TYR A 124 -5.16 22.66 16.26
CA TYR A 124 -6.43 22.57 15.53
C TYR A 124 -7.48 21.70 16.24
N MET A 125 -7.09 20.50 16.67
CA MET A 125 -8.01 19.47 17.17
C MET A 125 -7.37 18.68 18.30
N THR A 126 -8.10 18.45 19.39
CA THR A 126 -7.60 17.67 20.54
C THR A 126 -7.42 16.20 20.17
N VAL A 127 -6.49 15.50 20.81
CA VAL A 127 -6.20 14.08 20.50
C VAL A 127 -7.45 13.19 20.53
N PRO A 128 -8.39 13.32 21.50
CA PRO A 128 -9.64 12.55 21.48
C PRO A 128 -10.48 12.79 20.21
N GLN A 129 -10.60 14.04 19.76
CA GLN A 129 -11.33 14.38 18.53
C GLN A 129 -10.64 13.81 17.29
N GLN A 130 -9.30 13.79 17.28
CA GLN A 130 -8.55 13.12 16.21
C GLN A 130 -8.80 11.61 16.18
N ILE A 131 -8.90 10.97 17.35
CA ILE A 131 -9.25 9.55 17.47
C ILE A 131 -10.68 9.29 17.00
N GLU A 132 -11.64 10.15 17.34
CA GLU A 132 -13.01 10.05 16.83
C GLU A 132 -13.05 10.10 15.30
N LYS A 133 -12.23 10.95 14.67
CA LYS A 133 -12.10 10.98 13.19
C LYS A 133 -11.59 9.64 12.65
N ILE A 134 -10.61 9.02 13.30
CA ILE A 134 -10.09 7.70 12.92
C ILE A 134 -11.18 6.63 13.02
N MET A 135 -11.97 6.64 14.10
CA MET A 135 -13.08 5.69 14.28
C MET A 135 -14.18 5.84 13.23
N ASN A 136 -14.40 7.06 12.75
CA ASN A 136 -15.44 7.40 11.78
C ASN A 136 -15.00 7.30 10.32
N LEU A 137 -13.77 6.82 10.05
CA LEU A 137 -13.33 6.53 8.68
C LEU A 137 -14.22 5.48 8.02
N LYS A 138 -14.51 5.66 6.73
CA LYS A 138 -15.21 4.67 5.89
C LYS A 138 -14.54 3.30 5.96
N LEU A 139 -13.21 3.29 5.97
CA LEU A 139 -12.37 2.13 6.18
C LEU A 139 -11.75 2.20 7.57
N LYS A 140 -12.45 1.65 8.56
CA LYS A 140 -11.95 1.56 9.94
C LYS A 140 -10.61 0.80 9.98
N PRO A 141 -9.71 1.10 10.92
CA PRO A 141 -8.51 0.31 11.08
C PRO A 141 -8.85 -1.11 11.55
N ASP A 142 -8.24 -2.12 10.94
CA ASP A 142 -8.38 -3.52 11.35
C ASP A 142 -7.36 -3.87 12.41
N VAL A 143 -6.11 -3.40 12.26
CA VAL A 143 -4.99 -3.74 13.13
C VAL A 143 -4.32 -2.47 13.66
N LEU A 144 -4.12 -2.44 14.97
CA LEU A 144 -3.40 -1.37 15.66
C LEU A 144 -2.05 -1.92 16.11
N ILE A 145 -0.96 -1.26 15.73
CA ILE A 145 0.39 -1.65 16.11
C ILE A 145 0.94 -0.60 17.07
N ASN A 146 1.30 -1.00 18.28
CA ASN A 146 1.92 -0.12 19.27
C ASN A 146 3.39 -0.49 19.49
N ILE A 147 4.30 0.40 19.13
CA ILE A 147 5.74 0.19 19.35
C ILE A 147 6.12 0.69 20.75
N LYS A 148 6.41 -0.26 21.65
CA LYS A 148 6.88 0.02 23.02
C LYS A 148 8.39 0.11 23.02
N CYS A 149 8.92 1.22 23.53
CA CYS A 149 10.36 1.44 23.66
C CYS A 149 10.62 2.28 24.92
N PRO A 150 11.65 1.96 25.71
CA PRO A 150 12.01 2.73 26.89
C PRO A 150 12.50 4.12 26.49
N ASP A 151 12.22 5.12 27.33
CA ASP A 151 12.55 6.51 27.04
C ASP A 151 14.05 6.73 26.89
N TYR A 152 14.87 6.00 27.64
CA TYR A 152 16.33 6.09 27.57
C TYR A 152 16.84 5.81 26.15
N ASP A 153 16.38 4.70 25.56
CA ASP A 153 16.76 4.32 24.19
C ASP A 153 16.25 5.33 23.17
N LEU A 154 15.03 5.85 23.35
CA LEU A 154 14.46 6.84 22.44
C LEU A 154 15.28 8.14 22.43
N ARG A 155 15.73 8.62 23.59
CA ARG A 155 16.59 9.81 23.68
C ARG A 155 17.91 9.61 22.96
N GLN A 156 18.53 8.44 23.12
CA GLN A 156 19.78 8.09 22.42
C GLN A 156 19.57 7.97 20.91
N ARG A 157 18.46 7.36 20.48
CA ARG A 157 18.11 7.25 19.06
C ARG A 157 17.88 8.61 18.42
N ILE A 158 17.09 9.49 19.06
CA ILE A 158 16.80 10.83 18.53
C ILE A 158 18.06 11.69 18.48
N SER A 159 18.85 11.71 19.56
CA SER A 159 20.09 12.49 19.60
C SER A 159 21.18 12.00 18.64
N GLY A 160 21.14 10.73 18.29
CA GLY A 160 21.99 10.12 17.27
C GLY A 160 21.58 10.41 15.83
N LEU A 161 20.41 11.02 15.59
CA LEU A 161 19.96 11.37 14.24
C LEU A 161 20.74 12.53 13.67
N ARG A 162 21.05 12.43 12.38
CA ARG A 162 21.64 13.50 11.60
C ARG A 162 20.88 13.66 10.30
N GLN A 163 20.83 14.88 9.79
CA GLN A 163 20.17 15.20 8.52
C GLN A 163 21.19 15.70 7.51
N ASN A 164 21.08 15.24 6.27
CA ASN A 164 21.77 15.88 5.16
C ASN A 164 21.04 17.18 4.79
N PRO A 165 21.71 18.35 4.79
CA PRO A 165 21.06 19.62 4.50
C PRO A 165 20.52 19.72 3.07
N ASP A 166 21.15 19.04 2.10
CA ASP A 166 20.81 19.15 0.68
C ASP A 166 19.68 18.19 0.29
N SER A 167 19.72 16.93 0.77
CA SER A 167 18.68 15.92 0.46
C SER A 167 17.56 15.86 1.48
N GLY A 168 17.78 16.38 2.69
CA GLY A 168 16.88 16.23 3.82
C GLY A 168 16.82 14.81 4.42
N GLU A 169 17.64 13.88 3.93
CA GLU A 169 17.66 12.48 4.39
C GLU A 169 18.20 12.35 5.82
N LEU A 170 17.60 11.44 6.60
CA LEU A 170 17.97 11.17 7.98
C LEU A 170 18.86 9.95 8.09
N PHE A 171 19.97 10.10 8.81
CA PHE A 171 20.96 9.07 9.08
C PHE A 171 20.96 8.70 10.56
N GLN A 172 20.96 7.40 10.84
CA GLN A 172 21.09 6.90 12.21
C GLN A 172 22.55 6.88 12.65
N ARG A 173 22.78 6.90 13.97
CA ARG A 173 24.13 6.86 14.56
C ARG A 173 25.01 5.74 14.02
N SER A 174 24.46 4.54 13.80
CA SER A 174 25.19 3.40 13.24
C SER A 174 25.72 3.62 11.81
N GLN A 175 25.13 4.56 11.07
CA GLN A 175 25.46 4.79 9.66
C GLN A 175 26.53 5.87 9.46
N TRP A 176 26.72 6.77 10.44
CA TRP A 176 27.64 7.91 10.30
C TRP A 176 28.73 7.96 11.37
N ASP A 177 28.54 7.34 12.55
CA ASP A 177 29.53 7.39 13.64
C ASP A 177 30.71 6.45 13.30
N PRO A 178 31.93 6.98 13.04
CA PRO A 178 33.07 6.18 12.60
C PRO A 178 33.41 5.07 13.61
N LYS A 179 33.23 5.33 14.90
CA LYS A 179 33.53 4.38 15.98
C LYS A 179 32.58 3.17 15.99
N VAL A 180 31.39 3.33 15.43
CA VAL A 180 30.37 2.27 15.32
C VAL A 180 30.49 1.58 13.97
N THR A 181 30.76 2.31 12.89
CA THR A 181 30.99 1.72 11.57
C THR A 181 32.24 0.83 11.55
N ASP A 182 33.30 1.22 12.26
CA ASP A 182 34.54 0.43 12.31
C ASP A 182 34.41 -0.80 13.22
N LYS A 183 33.48 -0.78 14.19
CA LYS A 183 33.13 -1.98 14.97
C LYS A 183 32.29 -2.96 14.15
N HIS A 184 31.29 -2.49 13.42
CA HIS A 184 30.48 -3.35 12.55
C HIS A 184 31.27 -3.92 11.37
N LYS A 185 32.32 -3.23 10.89
CA LYS A 185 33.27 -3.82 9.94
C LYS A 185 34.04 -4.96 10.59
N LYS A 186 34.63 -4.74 11.76
CA LYS A 186 35.36 -5.79 12.49
C LYS A 186 34.51 -7.00 12.89
N GLU A 187 33.24 -6.79 13.25
CA GLU A 187 32.30 -7.89 13.55
C GLU A 187 31.94 -8.66 12.26
N LYS A 188 31.73 -7.97 11.13
CA LYS A 188 31.53 -8.64 9.84
C LYS A 188 32.78 -9.39 9.36
N ASP A 189 33.96 -8.80 9.52
CA ASP A 189 35.22 -9.43 9.17
C ASP A 189 35.46 -10.68 10.06
N GLN A 190 34.94 -10.71 11.29
CA GLN A 190 34.99 -11.87 12.20
C GLN A 190 33.94 -12.94 11.88
N ASP A 191 32.73 -12.54 11.51
CA ASP A 191 31.68 -13.48 11.07
C ASP A 191 32.06 -14.13 9.71
N GLU A 192 32.74 -13.40 8.82
CA GLU A 192 33.30 -13.93 7.56
C GLU A 192 34.50 -14.86 7.82
N GLU A 193 35.36 -14.57 8.80
CA GLU A 193 36.45 -15.48 9.23
C GLU A 193 35.92 -16.76 9.92
N GLU A 194 34.80 -16.72 10.64
CA GLU A 194 34.15 -17.91 11.23
C GLU A 194 33.38 -18.76 10.19
N GLU A 195 32.82 -18.14 9.14
CA GLU A 195 32.22 -18.88 8.01
C GLU A 195 33.28 -19.53 7.09
N GLU A 196 34.47 -18.92 6.95
CA GLU A 196 35.60 -19.52 6.20
C GLU A 196 36.21 -20.76 6.91
N GLU A 197 36.13 -20.87 8.24
CA GLU A 197 36.59 -22.08 8.98
C GLU A 197 35.60 -23.27 8.87
N GLU A 198 34.34 -23.06 8.46
CA GLU A 198 33.38 -24.15 8.18
C GLU A 198 33.39 -24.61 6.70
N GLU A 199 34.02 -23.86 5.79
CA GLU A 199 34.05 -24.16 4.35
C GLU A 199 35.34 -24.85 3.84
N GLU A 200 36.33 -25.17 4.71
CA GLU A 200 37.54 -25.91 4.31
C GLU A 200 37.32 -27.40 3.94
N GLU A 201 36.08 -27.91 3.93
CA GLU A 201 35.72 -29.23 3.36
C GLU A 201 34.82 -29.11 2.13
N GLN A 202 35.20 -28.31 1.12
CA GLN A 202 34.82 -28.52 -0.29
C GLN A 202 35.55 -27.53 -1.22
N GLU A 203 36.78 -27.87 -1.62
CA GLU A 203 37.40 -27.21 -2.77
C GLU A 203 36.96 -27.81 -4.12
N GLU A 204 37.06 -26.94 -5.13
CA GLU A 204 37.15 -27.17 -6.59
C GLU A 204 35.84 -27.16 -7.41
N GLU A 205 35.49 -26.01 -8.00
CA GLU A 205 35.82 -25.71 -9.41
C GLU A 205 35.20 -24.37 -9.92
N VAL A 206 36.10 -23.48 -10.36
CA VAL A 206 36.01 -22.56 -11.53
C VAL A 206 35.02 -21.38 -11.54
N GLY A 207 35.59 -20.18 -11.73
CA GLY A 207 34.98 -19.15 -12.59
C GLY A 207 35.28 -17.71 -12.21
N GLU A 208 36.43 -17.18 -12.63
CA GLU A 208 36.74 -15.75 -12.60
C GLU A 208 35.75 -14.95 -13.47
N GLU A 209 35.02 -14.01 -12.88
CA GLU A 209 34.49 -12.83 -13.58
C GLU A 209 34.68 -11.58 -12.71
N GLU A 210 35.75 -10.85 -12.99
CA GLU A 210 35.91 -9.46 -12.58
C GLU A 210 34.91 -8.58 -13.35
N GLU A 211 33.92 -7.96 -12.69
CA GLU A 211 33.35 -6.70 -13.19
C GLU A 211 32.93 -5.73 -12.06
N THR A 212 33.71 -4.64 -11.99
CA THR A 212 33.32 -3.28 -11.57
C THR A 212 33.05 -3.00 -10.09
N ALA A 213 34.15 -2.86 -9.34
CA ALA A 213 34.20 -2.15 -8.07
C ALA A 213 34.00 -0.61 -8.25
N GLU A 214 32.79 -0.18 -8.60
CA GLU A 214 32.36 1.22 -8.49
C GLU A 214 31.23 1.35 -7.46
N GLY A 215 31.53 1.35 -6.15
CA GLY A 215 30.45 1.60 -5.20
C GLY A 215 30.66 1.44 -3.70
N PRO A 216 31.82 1.75 -3.10
CA PRO A 216 31.78 2.24 -1.70
C PRO A 216 32.49 3.58 -1.47
N ARG A 217 33.37 3.99 -2.38
CA ARG A 217 34.27 5.13 -2.14
C ARG A 217 33.59 6.51 -2.16
N LYS A 218 32.40 6.66 -2.77
CA LYS A 218 31.68 7.95 -2.81
C LYS A 218 30.84 8.28 -1.57
N LYS A 219 30.55 7.32 -0.67
CA LYS A 219 29.69 7.59 0.51
C LYS A 219 30.43 8.25 1.68
N LEU A 220 31.74 8.03 1.84
CA LEU A 220 32.47 8.53 3.02
C LEU A 220 32.68 10.05 3.03
N ALA A 221 32.79 10.68 1.85
CA ALA A 221 33.06 12.12 1.74
C ALA A 221 31.87 13.01 2.16
N SER A 222 30.65 12.46 2.21
CA SER A 222 29.42 13.20 2.48
C SER A 222 29.05 13.32 3.96
N PHE A 223 29.71 12.60 4.87
CA PHE A 223 29.35 12.60 6.30
C PHE A 223 29.79 13.86 7.06
N HIS A 224 30.76 14.62 6.54
CA HIS A 224 31.23 15.87 7.16
C HIS A 224 30.20 17.02 7.13
N GLN A 225 29.17 16.91 6.29
CA GLN A 225 28.14 17.94 6.09
C GLN A 225 26.82 17.62 6.82
N LEU A 226 26.77 16.52 7.58
CA LEU A 226 25.59 16.14 8.33
C LEU A 226 25.33 17.09 9.49
N VAL A 227 24.10 17.60 9.56
CA VAL A 227 23.67 18.56 10.58
C VAL A 227 22.76 17.89 11.61
N GLN A 228 22.81 18.38 12.84
CA GLN A 228 21.87 18.01 13.89
C GLN A 228 20.75 19.06 13.96
N ARG A 229 19.48 18.62 13.98
CA ARG A 229 18.36 19.56 14.08
C ARG A 229 18.19 20.02 15.53
N PRO A 230 17.63 21.22 15.76
CA PRO A 230 17.32 21.69 17.11
C PRO A 230 16.41 20.74 17.91
N GLU A 231 15.50 20.05 17.22
CA GLU A 231 14.60 19.07 17.83
C GLU A 231 15.29 17.75 18.24
N ASP A 232 16.47 17.47 17.70
CA ASP A 232 17.25 16.26 18.00
C ASP A 232 18.16 16.44 19.23
N PHE A 233 18.23 17.63 19.84
CA PHE A 233 18.97 17.80 21.10
C PHE A 233 18.30 17.02 22.24
N LEU A 234 19.11 16.46 23.15
CA LEU A 234 18.65 15.59 24.24
C LEU A 234 17.51 16.21 25.06
N GLU A 235 17.66 17.46 25.47
CA GLU A 235 16.66 18.19 26.26
C GLU A 235 15.33 18.35 25.51
N ASN A 236 15.38 18.62 24.20
CA ASN A 236 14.19 18.81 23.38
C ASN A 236 13.53 17.47 23.04
N ALA A 237 14.32 16.43 22.83
CA ALA A 237 13.84 15.07 22.65
C ALA A 237 13.10 14.56 23.90
N GLU A 238 13.67 14.80 25.09
CA GLU A 238 13.04 14.48 26.37
C GLU A 238 11.72 15.21 26.55
N LYS A 239 11.68 16.52 26.28
CA LYS A 239 10.44 17.30 26.33
C LYS A 239 9.37 16.73 25.37
N ARG A 240 9.73 16.37 24.14
CA ARG A 240 8.78 15.75 23.18
C ARG A 240 8.26 14.39 23.66
N ILE A 241 9.11 13.57 24.26
CA ILE A 241 8.69 12.28 24.83
C ILE A 241 7.76 12.51 26.03
N GLY A 242 8.04 13.52 26.86
CA GLY A 242 7.17 13.95 27.96
C GLY A 242 5.79 14.38 27.47
N ILE A 243 5.73 15.32 26.52
CA ILE A 243 4.47 15.80 25.91
C ILE A 243 3.67 14.63 25.32
N TYR A 244 4.33 13.68 24.66
CA TYR A 244 3.64 12.48 24.15
C TYR A 244 2.99 11.66 25.27
N LYS A 245 3.67 11.48 26.41
CA LYS A 245 3.10 10.74 27.53
C LYS A 245 1.93 11.47 28.17
N ASP A 246 2.04 12.78 28.32
CA ASP A 246 1.03 13.58 29.01
C ASP A 246 -0.25 13.71 28.18
N ILE A 247 -0.13 13.90 26.86
CA ILE A 247 -1.27 14.15 25.97
C ILE A 247 -1.80 12.85 25.35
N MET A 248 -0.92 11.99 24.81
CA MET A 248 -1.35 10.86 23.96
C MET A 248 -1.61 9.58 24.73
N HIS A 249 -0.99 9.36 25.89
CA HIS A 249 -1.02 8.05 26.56
C HIS A 249 -2.43 7.65 26.98
N GLN A 250 -3.12 8.52 27.72
CA GLN A 250 -4.45 8.22 28.23
C GLN A 250 -5.49 8.04 27.10
N PRO A 251 -5.62 8.96 26.11
CA PRO A 251 -6.58 8.77 25.01
C PRO A 251 -6.30 7.52 24.17
N LEU A 252 -5.03 7.16 23.96
CA LEU A 252 -4.69 5.94 23.24
C LEU A 252 -5.02 4.67 24.05
N GLU A 253 -4.85 4.68 25.37
CA GLU A 253 -5.25 3.54 26.21
C GLU A 253 -6.76 3.32 26.21
N GLU A 254 -7.54 4.40 26.28
CA GLU A 254 -9.00 4.35 26.13
C GLU A 254 -9.37 3.78 24.76
N PHE A 255 -8.76 4.31 23.69
CA PHE A 255 -8.92 3.81 22.32
C PHE A 255 -8.59 2.31 22.17
N TRP A 256 -7.49 1.86 22.76
CA TRP A 256 -7.08 0.45 22.69
C TRP A 256 -7.99 -0.49 23.47
N ASN A 257 -8.61 -0.03 24.56
CA ASN A 257 -9.53 -0.83 25.35
C ASN A 257 -10.88 -1.02 24.65
N ASP A 258 -11.31 -0.03 23.87
CA ASP A 258 -12.52 -0.12 23.04
C ASP A 258 -12.32 -1.00 21.80
N HIS A 259 -11.09 -1.11 21.31
CA HIS A 259 -10.73 -1.96 20.18
C HIS A 259 -10.55 -3.44 20.55
N ASP A 260 -10.85 -4.32 19.61
CA ASP A 260 -10.64 -5.76 19.76
C ASP A 260 -9.16 -6.09 20.03
N ARG A 261 -8.87 -6.58 21.24
CA ARG A 261 -7.51 -6.94 21.69
C ARG A 261 -6.79 -7.93 20.76
N ARG A 262 -7.53 -8.74 20.00
CA ARG A 262 -6.96 -9.69 19.01
C ARG A 262 -6.22 -9.00 17.88
N TYR A 263 -6.54 -7.74 17.61
CA TYR A 263 -5.93 -6.96 16.54
C TYR A 263 -5.07 -5.80 17.06
N LEU A 264 -4.81 -5.77 18.37
CA LEU A 264 -3.80 -4.91 18.98
C LEU A 264 -2.48 -5.67 19.09
N ILE A 265 -1.48 -5.25 18.31
CA ILE A 265 -0.15 -5.86 18.28
C ILE A 265 0.83 -4.94 18.99
N GLU A 266 1.34 -5.39 20.13
CA GLU A 266 2.42 -4.70 20.83
C GLU A 266 3.75 -5.23 20.34
N VAL A 267 4.64 -4.32 19.91
CA VAL A 267 5.95 -4.67 19.41
C VAL A 267 7.02 -4.00 20.25
N ASP A 268 8.03 -4.76 20.66
CA ASP A 268 9.20 -4.22 21.33
C ASP A 268 10.10 -3.50 20.32
N GLY A 269 10.16 -2.19 20.42
CA GLY A 269 10.97 -1.34 19.56
C GLY A 269 12.46 -1.34 19.90
N SER A 270 12.90 -2.02 20.96
CA SER A 270 14.33 -2.14 21.32
C SER A 270 15.12 -2.98 20.29
N GLN A 271 14.46 -3.95 19.68
CA GLN A 271 15.05 -4.90 18.72
C GLN A 271 15.36 -4.27 17.36
N GLN A 272 16.14 -4.97 16.54
CA GLN A 272 16.47 -4.50 15.19
C GLN A 272 15.20 -4.40 14.31
N PRO A 273 15.14 -3.43 13.36
CA PRO A 273 13.95 -3.19 12.55
C PRO A 273 13.44 -4.41 11.77
N ASP A 274 14.33 -5.35 11.42
CA ASP A 274 13.97 -6.56 10.68
C ASP A 274 13.31 -7.62 11.57
N GLN A 275 13.76 -7.76 12.81
CA GLN A 275 13.14 -8.67 13.81
C GLN A 275 11.76 -8.16 14.23
N VAL A 276 11.64 -6.85 14.45
CA VAL A 276 10.38 -6.15 14.73
C VAL A 276 9.37 -6.36 13.59
N PHE A 277 9.86 -6.35 12.35
CA PHE A 277 9.06 -6.61 11.17
C PHE A 277 8.64 -8.09 11.06
N GLU A 278 9.52 -9.05 11.36
CA GLU A 278 9.21 -10.49 11.40
C GLU A 278 8.04 -10.82 12.33
N VAL A 279 8.03 -10.24 13.54
CA VAL A 279 6.94 -10.45 14.52
C VAL A 279 5.61 -9.95 13.97
N SER A 280 5.61 -8.82 13.26
CA SER A 280 4.42 -8.27 12.61
C SER A 280 3.93 -9.09 11.41
N LYS A 281 4.78 -9.94 10.79
CA LYS A 281 4.41 -10.77 9.62
C LYS A 281 3.47 -11.92 9.96
N LYS A 282 3.46 -12.43 11.19
CA LYS A 282 2.73 -13.66 11.54
C LYS A 282 1.20 -13.55 11.41
N SER A 283 0.67 -12.36 11.15
CA SER A 283 -0.75 -12.09 11.31
C SER A 283 -1.62 -12.04 10.04
N ASN A 284 -1.11 -12.10 8.79
CA ASN A 284 -2.00 -12.30 7.62
C ASN A 284 -1.24 -12.62 6.31
N LYS A 285 -1.72 -13.63 5.56
CA LYS A 285 -1.31 -13.93 4.18
C LYS A 285 -2.44 -13.52 3.24
N LYS A 286 -2.28 -12.48 2.40
CA LYS A 286 -3.21 -12.23 1.26
C LYS A 286 -2.47 -11.76 0.01
N ALA A 287 -3.15 -12.02 -1.11
CA ALA A 287 -2.62 -12.11 -2.47
C ALA A 287 -2.16 -10.78 -3.08
N TYR A 288 -1.12 -10.86 -3.90
CA TYR A 288 -0.45 -9.75 -4.56
C TYR A 288 -1.06 -9.43 -5.92
N VAL A 289 -1.20 -8.13 -6.21
CA VAL A 289 -1.28 -7.64 -7.60
C VAL A 289 0.16 -7.44 -8.05
N THR A 290 0.59 -8.14 -9.10
CA THR A 290 1.96 -8.04 -9.62
C THR A 290 1.94 -7.40 -10.99
N SER A 291 2.76 -6.36 -11.17
CA SER A 291 3.13 -5.80 -12.48
C SER A 291 4.63 -5.58 -12.55
N ASP A 292 5.43 -6.55 -12.09
CA ASP A 292 6.88 -6.46 -12.19
C ASP A 292 7.37 -7.19 -13.44
N LYS A 293 8.12 -6.46 -14.27
CA LYS A 293 8.86 -6.95 -15.43
C LYS A 293 10.29 -7.22 -14.98
N ASN A 294 10.71 -8.50 -14.90
CA ASN A 294 12.11 -8.92 -15.11
C ASN A 294 12.31 -10.46 -15.09
N SER A 295 13.18 -10.90 -16.02
CA SER A 295 13.76 -12.24 -16.28
C SER A 295 13.01 -13.23 -17.21
N PRO A 296 13.74 -14.09 -17.97
CA PRO A 296 13.31 -14.60 -19.27
C PRO A 296 12.68 -16.00 -19.27
N CYS A 297 12.10 -16.29 -20.43
CA CYS A 297 11.08 -17.26 -20.81
C CYS A 297 11.52 -18.74 -20.89
N CYS A 298 10.55 -19.66 -20.90
CA CYS A 298 10.66 -20.98 -21.54
C CYS A 298 9.48 -21.22 -22.50
N TYR A 299 9.79 -21.72 -23.71
CA TYR A 299 9.00 -21.72 -24.96
C TYR A 299 7.63 -22.44 -24.95
N CYS A 300 6.70 -22.02 -25.85
CA CYS A 300 6.10 -22.86 -26.93
C CYS A 300 4.89 -22.23 -27.70
N TYR A 301 4.99 -22.22 -29.04
CA TYR A 301 4.02 -22.31 -30.17
C TYR A 301 2.71 -21.48 -30.33
N LEU A 302 2.85 -20.43 -31.16
CA LEU A 302 2.04 -19.87 -32.28
C LEU A 302 0.50 -20.02 -32.39
N ASN A 303 -0.20 -18.87 -32.24
CA ASN A 303 -1.31 -18.31 -33.02
C ASN A 303 -1.49 -16.79 -32.74
N LYS A 304 -2.24 -16.02 -33.55
CA LYS A 304 -2.55 -14.57 -33.32
C LYS A 304 -3.15 -14.23 -31.94
N GLN A 305 -3.64 -15.25 -31.23
CA GLN A 305 -4.10 -15.19 -29.85
C GLN A 305 -2.96 -15.03 -28.82
N ASP A 306 -1.70 -15.11 -29.27
CA ASP A 306 -0.48 -15.12 -28.46
C ASP A 306 0.16 -13.75 -28.28
N GLU A 307 -0.30 -12.68 -28.93
CA GLU A 307 0.30 -11.35 -28.70
C GLU A 307 0.07 -10.90 -27.25
N VAL A 308 -1.12 -11.16 -26.70
CA VAL A 308 -1.46 -10.93 -25.28
C VAL A 308 -0.58 -11.80 -24.37
N LEU A 309 -0.40 -13.09 -24.71
CA LEU A 309 0.40 -14.02 -23.90
C LEU A 309 1.89 -13.71 -23.99
N ARG A 310 2.38 -13.22 -25.14
CA ARG A 310 3.76 -12.78 -25.34
C ARG A 310 4.03 -11.50 -24.55
N ALA A 311 3.13 -10.52 -24.61
CA ALA A 311 3.20 -9.32 -23.80
C ALA A 311 3.18 -9.65 -22.30
N LEU A 312 2.35 -10.62 -21.88
CA LEU A 312 2.24 -11.03 -20.47
C LEU A 312 3.29 -12.06 -20.02
N SER A 313 4.00 -12.71 -20.93
CA SER A 313 5.06 -13.67 -20.58
C SER A 313 6.25 -13.00 -19.88
N SER A 314 6.41 -11.69 -20.05
CA SER A 314 7.37 -10.88 -19.28
C SER A 314 6.87 -10.51 -17.89
N TYR A 315 5.63 -10.85 -17.51
CA TYR A 315 5.04 -10.51 -16.22
C TYR A 315 5.16 -11.66 -15.24
N LYS A 316 5.42 -11.32 -13.97
CA LYS A 316 5.59 -12.27 -12.87
C LYS A 316 4.35 -13.15 -12.68
N LEU A 317 4.55 -14.48 -12.70
CA LEU A 317 3.52 -15.46 -12.37
C LEU A 317 3.22 -15.44 -10.86
N ILE A 318 1.96 -15.69 -10.50
CA ILE A 318 1.51 -15.78 -9.09
C ILE A 318 2.22 -16.94 -8.37
N ALA A 319 2.43 -18.06 -9.07
CA ALA A 319 3.16 -19.21 -8.58
C ALA A 319 3.88 -19.92 -9.74
N PRO A 320 4.96 -20.68 -9.46
CA PRO A 320 5.61 -21.52 -10.45
C PRO A 320 4.57 -22.46 -11.11
N ARG A 321 4.50 -22.46 -12.45
CA ARG A 321 3.54 -23.23 -13.27
C ARG A 321 2.06 -22.78 -13.21
N TYR A 322 1.73 -21.66 -12.58
CA TYR A 322 0.39 -21.11 -12.65
C TYR A 322 0.09 -20.64 -14.08
N ARG A 323 -1.00 -21.12 -14.70
CA ARG A 323 -1.36 -20.75 -16.07
C ARG A 323 -2.25 -19.51 -16.07
N TRP A 324 -1.89 -18.51 -16.85
CA TRP A 324 -2.75 -17.35 -17.08
C TRP A 324 -4.10 -17.77 -17.66
N ARG A 325 -5.19 -17.30 -17.04
CA ARG A 325 -6.56 -17.55 -17.53
C ARG A 325 -7.15 -16.29 -18.14
N ARG A 326 -7.93 -16.43 -19.21
CA ARG A 326 -8.68 -15.30 -19.76
C ARG A 326 -9.81 -14.94 -18.79
N SER A 327 -9.99 -13.64 -18.55
CA SER A 327 -11.14 -13.18 -17.77
C SER A 327 -12.44 -13.41 -18.54
N ARG A 328 -13.59 -13.38 -17.82
CA ARG A 328 -14.93 -13.49 -18.42
C ARG A 328 -15.25 -12.39 -19.45
N TRP A 329 -14.47 -11.31 -19.49
CA TRP A 329 -14.61 -10.21 -20.44
C TRP A 329 -13.86 -10.45 -21.75
N GLY A 330 -13.02 -11.49 -21.83
CA GLY A 330 -12.26 -11.82 -23.03
C GLY A 330 -11.34 -10.67 -23.44
N GLN A 331 -11.64 -10.06 -24.60
CA GLN A 331 -10.91 -8.90 -25.13
C GLN A 331 -11.64 -7.57 -24.88
N VAL A 332 -12.84 -7.58 -24.30
CA VAL A 332 -13.59 -6.34 -24.04
C VAL A 332 -12.98 -5.63 -22.84
N CYS A 333 -12.80 -4.32 -22.96
CA CYS A 333 -12.30 -3.51 -21.86
C CYS A 333 -13.34 -3.38 -20.73
N PRO A 334 -13.07 -3.86 -19.50
CA PRO A 334 -14.02 -3.74 -18.38
C PRO A 334 -14.28 -2.29 -17.95
N VAL A 335 -13.30 -1.39 -18.11
CA VAL A 335 -13.44 0.03 -17.77
C VAL A 335 -14.40 0.73 -18.73
N ALA A 336 -14.19 0.57 -20.04
CA ALA A 336 -15.11 1.10 -21.05
C ALA A 336 -16.52 0.50 -20.90
N LEU A 337 -16.60 -0.81 -20.60
CA LEU A 337 -17.87 -1.48 -20.38
C LEU A 337 -18.63 -0.88 -19.20
N LYS A 338 -17.93 -0.50 -18.11
CA LYS A 338 -18.57 0.18 -16.97
C LYS A 338 -19.08 1.57 -17.32
N GLU A 339 -18.38 2.27 -18.21
CA GLU A 339 -18.77 3.58 -18.74
C GLU A 339 -19.94 3.48 -19.76
N GLY A 340 -20.26 2.26 -20.23
CA GLY A 340 -21.39 1.97 -21.11
C GLY A 340 -21.00 1.61 -22.55
N ASP A 341 -19.70 1.62 -22.86
CA ASP A 341 -19.18 1.40 -24.20
C ASP A 341 -18.54 0.01 -24.35
N ILE A 342 -18.84 -0.66 -25.47
CA ILE A 342 -18.20 -1.94 -25.81
C ILE A 342 -17.01 -1.65 -26.71
N VAL A 343 -15.84 -1.51 -26.10
CA VAL A 343 -14.57 -1.29 -26.79
C VAL A 343 -13.67 -2.50 -26.63
N MET A 344 -13.07 -2.94 -27.74
CA MET A 344 -12.07 -4.01 -27.72
C MET A 344 -10.74 -3.44 -27.20
N GLY A 345 -10.14 -4.14 -26.25
CA GLY A 345 -8.86 -3.78 -25.66
C GLY A 345 -7.68 -4.09 -26.58
N ASN A 346 -6.58 -3.37 -26.38
CA ASN A 346 -5.31 -3.59 -27.05
C ASN A 346 -4.43 -4.52 -26.17
N PRO A 347 -3.83 -5.60 -26.72
CA PRO A 347 -2.88 -6.47 -26.00
C PRO A 347 -1.74 -5.73 -25.31
N GLU A 348 -1.33 -4.56 -25.80
CA GLU A 348 -0.28 -3.74 -25.19
C GLU A 348 -0.65 -3.25 -23.77
N PHE A 349 -1.93 -3.05 -23.51
CA PHE A 349 -2.46 -2.60 -22.21
C PHE A 349 -3.05 -3.75 -21.39
N ALA A 350 -2.49 -4.95 -21.52
CA ALA A 350 -2.94 -6.12 -20.78
C ALA A 350 -2.44 -6.11 -19.32
N VAL A 351 -3.31 -6.53 -18.39
CA VAL A 351 -3.04 -6.61 -16.95
C VAL A 351 -3.50 -7.94 -16.39
N SER A 352 -2.71 -8.47 -15.45
CA SER A 352 -3.09 -9.61 -14.62
C SER A 352 -3.69 -9.18 -13.28
N PHE A 353 -4.85 -9.72 -12.94
CA PHE A 353 -5.48 -9.53 -11.63
C PHE A 353 -6.18 -10.82 -11.19
N LEU A 354 -5.94 -11.28 -9.96
CA LEU A 354 -6.46 -12.56 -9.43
C LEU A 354 -6.24 -13.78 -10.35
N GLY A 355 -5.10 -13.81 -11.05
CA GLY A 355 -4.77 -14.89 -11.99
C GLY A 355 -5.52 -14.85 -13.33
N LYS A 356 -6.38 -13.84 -13.53
CA LYS A 356 -7.11 -13.57 -14.77
C LYS A 356 -6.48 -12.42 -15.55
N MET A 357 -6.53 -12.53 -16.87
CA MET A 357 -6.03 -11.52 -17.81
C MET A 357 -7.15 -10.58 -18.25
N TYR A 358 -6.85 -9.28 -18.18
CA TYR A 358 -7.72 -8.19 -18.61
C TYR A 358 -7.03 -7.40 -19.71
N VAL A 359 -7.76 -7.09 -20.78
CA VAL A 359 -7.24 -6.29 -21.89
C VAL A 359 -7.96 -4.95 -21.87
N LEU A 360 -7.20 -3.86 -21.87
CA LEU A 360 -7.73 -2.50 -21.73
C LEU A 360 -7.60 -1.73 -23.05
N SER A 361 -8.51 -0.78 -23.29
CA SER A 361 -8.57 -0.04 -24.56
C SER A 361 -7.52 1.06 -24.67
N SER A 362 -7.15 1.69 -23.55
CA SER A 362 -6.23 2.84 -23.52
C SER A 362 -5.33 2.83 -22.28
N GLN A 363 -4.27 3.63 -22.32
CA GLN A 363 -3.40 3.88 -21.17
C GLN A 363 -4.16 4.50 -19.98
N GLU A 364 -5.20 5.29 -20.25
CA GLU A 364 -6.06 5.88 -19.21
C GLU A 364 -6.91 4.81 -18.53
N ALA A 365 -7.50 3.89 -19.31
CA ALA A 365 -8.23 2.75 -18.78
C ALA A 365 -7.31 1.84 -17.95
N LEU A 366 -6.06 1.67 -18.40
CA LEU A 366 -5.00 0.99 -17.66
C LEU A 366 -4.75 1.62 -16.29
N LYS A 367 -4.50 2.93 -16.25
CA LYS A 367 -4.30 3.67 -15.00
C LYS A 367 -5.51 3.54 -14.07
N LYS A 368 -6.73 3.76 -14.58
CA LYS A 368 -7.99 3.62 -13.81
C LYS A 368 -8.13 2.22 -13.20
N PHE A 369 -7.86 1.18 -13.98
CA PHE A 369 -7.94 -0.22 -13.53
C PHE A 369 -6.87 -0.55 -12.49
N MET A 370 -5.64 -0.04 -12.64
CA MET A 370 -4.56 -0.24 -11.67
C MET A 370 -4.82 0.49 -10.34
N LEU A 371 -5.49 1.65 -10.37
CA LEU A 371 -5.85 2.40 -9.17
C LEU A 371 -6.87 1.64 -8.32
N ASN A 372 -7.97 1.18 -8.93
CA ASN A 372 -8.95 0.36 -8.24
C ASN A 372 -9.73 -0.53 -9.22
N PRO A 373 -9.42 -1.83 -9.30
CA PRO A 373 -10.11 -2.75 -10.21
C PRO A 373 -11.52 -3.13 -9.71
N ARG A 374 -11.83 -3.02 -8.41
CA ARG A 374 -13.07 -3.54 -7.82
C ARG A 374 -14.37 -3.00 -8.45
N PRO A 375 -14.52 -1.68 -8.71
CA PRO A 375 -15.74 -1.12 -9.28
C PRO A 375 -16.07 -1.63 -10.69
N TYR A 376 -15.06 -2.05 -11.45
CA TYR A 376 -15.19 -2.55 -12.82
C TYR A 376 -15.52 -4.04 -12.86
N LEU A 377 -15.18 -4.77 -11.80
CA LEU A 377 -15.37 -6.22 -11.70
C LEU A 377 -16.65 -6.59 -10.93
N LEU A 378 -17.22 -5.67 -10.15
CA LEU A 378 -18.47 -5.87 -9.40
C LEU A 378 -19.72 -5.45 -10.23
N PRO A 379 -20.83 -6.23 -10.18
CA PRO A 379 -22.11 -5.86 -10.78
C PRO A 379 -22.78 -4.68 -10.01
N PRO A 380 -23.75 -3.95 -10.61
CA PRO A 380 -24.41 -4.19 -11.89
C PRO A 380 -23.58 -3.61 -13.05
N MET A 381 -23.19 -4.48 -13.97
CA MET A 381 -22.59 -4.04 -15.23
C MET A 381 -23.73 -3.82 -16.23
N PRO A 382 -23.66 -2.79 -17.10
CA PRO A 382 -24.68 -2.60 -18.11
C PRO A 382 -24.79 -3.86 -18.94
N VAL A 383 -26.01 -4.41 -19.02
CA VAL A 383 -26.31 -5.49 -19.94
C VAL A 383 -25.98 -4.96 -21.33
N SER A 384 -25.19 -5.69 -22.11
CA SER A 384 -24.86 -5.34 -23.49
C SER A 384 -26.11 -4.80 -24.18
N PRO A 385 -26.09 -3.63 -24.84
CA PRO A 385 -27.28 -3.02 -25.40
C PRO A 385 -27.95 -4.02 -26.33
N CYS A 386 -29.11 -4.52 -25.93
CA CYS A 386 -29.86 -5.49 -26.71
C CYS A 386 -30.43 -4.75 -27.92
N LYS A 387 -29.85 -4.98 -29.10
CA LYS A 387 -30.36 -4.44 -30.36
C LYS A 387 -31.50 -5.34 -30.84
N VAL A 388 -32.73 -4.87 -30.65
CA VAL A 388 -33.94 -5.58 -31.08
C VAL A 388 -34.35 -5.07 -32.45
N PHE A 389 -34.47 -5.97 -33.42
CA PHE A 389 -34.98 -5.66 -34.75
C PHE A 389 -36.35 -6.30 -34.94
N VAL A 390 -37.38 -5.50 -35.27
CA VAL A 390 -38.76 -5.96 -35.43
C VAL A 390 -39.12 -5.95 -36.92
N PHE A 391 -39.29 -7.12 -37.53
CA PHE A 391 -39.64 -7.28 -38.96
C PHE A 391 -41.10 -7.74 -39.15
N GLY A 392 -41.67 -7.52 -40.34
CA GLY A 392 -43.05 -7.94 -40.69
C GLY A 392 -43.57 -7.33 -42.01
N PRO A 393 -44.89 -7.43 -42.30
CA PRO A 393 -45.58 -6.78 -43.42
C PRO A 393 -46.12 -5.38 -43.05
N PRO A 394 -46.36 -4.45 -44.01
CA PRO A 394 -46.82 -3.09 -43.69
C PRO A 394 -48.12 -3.13 -42.88
N PHE A 395 -48.31 -2.16 -41.97
CA PHE A 395 -49.44 -2.07 -41.02
C PHE A 395 -49.49 -3.10 -39.88
N SER A 396 -48.50 -3.98 -39.73
CA SER A 396 -48.48 -5.00 -38.66
C SER A 396 -48.13 -4.47 -37.26
N GLY A 397 -48.23 -3.16 -37.00
CA GLY A 397 -47.98 -2.56 -35.68
C GLY A 397 -46.51 -2.55 -35.21
N ARG A 398 -45.54 -2.70 -36.12
CA ARG A 398 -44.11 -2.83 -35.77
C ARG A 398 -43.54 -1.59 -35.08
N THR A 399 -43.90 -0.41 -35.57
CA THR A 399 -43.47 0.86 -34.98
C THR A 399 -44.00 1.01 -33.55
N THR A 400 -45.25 0.61 -33.33
CA THR A 400 -45.87 0.61 -32.00
C THR A 400 -45.18 -0.37 -31.06
N LEU A 401 -44.87 -1.58 -31.54
CA LEU A 401 -44.18 -2.60 -30.77
C LEU A 401 -42.74 -2.18 -30.41
N CYS A 402 -41.99 -1.58 -31.34
CA CYS A 402 -40.68 -0.98 -31.06
C CYS A 402 -40.77 0.10 -29.97
N ASN A 403 -41.74 1.02 -30.05
CA ASN A 403 -41.93 2.07 -29.06
C ASN A 403 -42.29 1.51 -27.67
N VAL A 404 -43.11 0.46 -27.61
CA VAL A 404 -43.47 -0.21 -26.35
C VAL A 404 -42.27 -0.94 -25.74
N ILE A 405 -41.48 -1.64 -26.55
CA ILE A 405 -40.24 -2.29 -26.10
C ILE A 405 -39.25 -1.25 -25.57
N ALA A 406 -39.03 -0.17 -26.32
CA ALA A 406 -38.13 0.89 -25.89
C ALA A 406 -38.59 1.57 -24.61
N HIS A 407 -39.89 1.83 -24.45
CA HIS A 407 -40.44 2.39 -23.21
C HIS A 407 -40.23 1.46 -22.01
N ASN A 408 -40.53 0.17 -22.15
CA ASN A 408 -40.44 -0.80 -21.06
C ASN A 408 -38.99 -1.06 -20.60
N TYR A 409 -38.03 -1.04 -21.52
CA TYR A 409 -36.63 -1.33 -21.24
C TYR A 409 -35.73 -0.09 -21.21
N LYS A 410 -36.30 1.12 -21.21
CA LYS A 410 -35.56 2.41 -21.28
C LYS A 410 -34.58 2.47 -22.48
N GLY A 411 -34.96 1.87 -23.60
CA GLY A 411 -34.21 1.86 -24.85
C GLY A 411 -34.47 3.10 -25.72
N LYS A 412 -33.65 3.31 -26.74
CA LYS A 412 -33.87 4.30 -27.81
C LYS A 412 -34.34 3.56 -29.07
N VAL A 413 -35.41 4.04 -29.70
CA VAL A 413 -35.98 3.49 -30.96
C VAL A 413 -35.25 4.07 -32.16
#